data_AF-A0A4Q3J7W9-F1
#
_entry.id   AF-A0A4Q3J7W9-F1
#
_cell.length_a   1.000
_cell.length_b   1.000
_cell.length_c   1.000
_cell.angle_alpha   90.00
_cell.angle_beta   90.00
_cell.angle_gamma   90.00
#
_symmetry.space_group_name_H-M   'P 1'
#
loop_
_entity.id
_entity.type
_entity.pdbx_description
1 polymer ?
#
loop_
_entity_poly.entity_id
_entity_poly.type
_entity_poly.pdbx_seq_one_letter_code
_entity_poly.pdbx_strand_id
1 'polypeptide(L)'
;MTTLSIRQIDLHYGAAQALRSISVECRPNRITAVLGRNGVGKSSTLRAVTGINNVSAGEIVFDNEVLRKAPPYRRARLGLGYVPQGREIFPLLTVKENLETGYAGLKRPDKSIPPFIFDLFPVLRTMLGRRGGRAWS
;
A
#
# COMPACT_ATOMS: atom_id res chain seq x y z
N MET A 1 -8.64 -6.07 16.49
CA MET A 1 -8.88 -6.20 15.03
C MET A 1 -8.60 -4.86 14.39
N THR A 2 -7.67 -4.84 13.44
CA THR A 2 -7.08 -3.63 12.88
C THR A 2 -8.09 -2.87 12.02
N THR A 3 -8.46 -1.67 12.46
CA THR A 3 -9.38 -0.75 11.76
C THR A 3 -8.59 0.44 11.23
N LEU A 4 -8.89 0.90 10.01
CA LEU A 4 -8.35 2.15 9.46
C LEU A 4 -9.44 3.22 9.49
N SER A 5 -9.16 4.36 10.12
CA SER A 5 -10.06 5.51 10.19
C SER A 5 -9.36 6.76 9.68
N ILE A 6 -9.97 7.39 8.67
CA ILE A 6 -9.58 8.68 8.12
C ILE A 6 -10.62 9.69 8.61
N ARG A 7 -10.19 10.76 9.28
CA ARG A 7 -11.07 11.73 9.93
C ARG A 7 -10.77 13.14 9.45
N GLN A 8 -11.69 13.67 8.65
CA GLN A 8 -11.72 15.06 8.18
C GLN A 8 -10.35 15.51 7.64
N ILE A 9 -9.72 14.69 6.80
CA ILE A 9 -8.38 15.00 6.30
C ILE A 9 -8.41 16.02 5.18
N ASP A 10 -7.45 16.93 5.23
CA ASP A 10 -7.11 17.85 4.15
C ASP A 10 -5.72 17.55 3.63
N LEU A 11 -5.53 17.68 2.33
CA LEU A 11 -4.24 17.46 1.68
C LEU A 11 -4.07 18.47 0.56
N HIS A 12 -2.88 19.08 0.52
CA HIS A 12 -2.52 20.10 -0.45
C HIS A 12 -1.29 19.67 -1.26
N TYR A 13 -1.30 19.99 -2.56
CA TYR A 13 -0.13 19.97 -3.43
C TYR A 13 0.24 21.41 -3.75
N GLY A 14 1.23 21.94 -3.03
CA GLY A 14 1.53 23.38 -3.08
C GLY A 14 0.31 24.19 -2.66
N ALA A 15 -0.13 25.12 -3.52
CA ALA A 15 -1.32 25.94 -3.29
C ALA A 15 -2.65 25.22 -3.61
N ALA A 16 -2.63 24.07 -4.28
CA ALA A 16 -3.84 23.36 -4.69
C ALA A 16 -4.32 22.39 -3.60
N GLN A 17 -5.58 22.54 -3.17
CA GLN A 17 -6.21 21.60 -2.23
C GLN A 17 -6.75 20.38 -2.98
N ALA A 18 -6.18 19.21 -2.72
CA ALA A 18 -6.53 17.94 -3.35
C ALA A 18 -7.57 17.13 -2.56
N LEU A 19 -7.55 17.20 -1.22
CA LEU A 19 -8.56 16.60 -0.36
C LEU A 19 -9.18 17.70 0.51
N ARG A 20 -10.51 17.65 0.65
CA ARG A 20 -11.33 18.61 1.40
C ARG A 20 -12.09 17.87 2.49
N SER A 21 -11.55 17.89 3.70
CA SER A 21 -12.13 17.28 4.91
C SER A 21 -12.76 15.89 4.71
N ILE A 22 -12.00 14.99 4.08
CA ILE A 22 -12.47 13.63 3.73
C ILE A 22 -12.48 12.73 4.96
N SER A 23 -13.53 11.94 5.13
CA SER A 23 -13.62 10.88 6.16
C SER A 23 -13.98 9.54 5.55
N VAL A 24 -13.28 8.48 5.99
CA VAL A 24 -13.48 7.10 5.54
C VAL A 24 -13.23 6.16 6.72
N GLU A 25 -14.07 5.15 6.88
CA GLU A 25 -13.87 4.07 7.85
C GLU A 25 -13.73 2.75 7.09
N CYS A 26 -12.58 2.08 7.24
CA CYS A 26 -12.37 0.74 6.71
C CYS A 26 -12.36 -0.26 7.87
N ARG A 27 -13.35 -1.16 7.87
CA ARG A 27 -13.50 -2.18 8.91
C ARG A 27 -12.63 -3.41 8.61
N PRO A 28 -12.17 -4.11 9.66
CA PRO A 28 -11.43 -5.36 9.51
C PRO A 28 -12.28 -6.39 8.74
N ASN A 29 -11.60 -7.24 7.96
CA ASN A 29 -12.22 -8.32 7.17
C ASN A 29 -13.28 -7.85 6.16
N ARG A 30 -13.19 -6.60 5.70
CA ARG A 30 -14.08 -6.05 4.67
C ARG A 30 -13.29 -5.35 3.57
N ILE A 31 -13.79 -5.47 2.35
CA ILE A 31 -13.30 -4.69 1.22
C ILE A 31 -14.00 -3.33 1.26
N THR A 32 -13.21 -2.27 1.36
CA THR A 32 -13.71 -0.89 1.27
C THR A 32 -13.20 -0.27 -0.03
N ALA A 33 -14.10 0.25 -0.86
CA ALA A 33 -13.76 0.84 -2.15
C ALA A 33 -14.09 2.33 -2.16
N VAL A 34 -13.15 3.15 -2.66
CA VAL A 34 -13.37 4.58 -2.91
C VAL A 34 -13.54 4.78 -4.41
N LEU A 35 -14.72 5.22 -4.83
CA LEU A 35 -15.10 5.37 -6.23
C LEU A 35 -15.29 6.84 -6.60
N GLY A 36 -15.13 7.16 -7.88
CA GLY A 36 -15.37 8.50 -8.42
C GLY A 36 -14.51 8.81 -9.64
N ARG A 37 -14.73 9.97 -10.26
CA ARG A 37 -14.04 10.38 -11.50
C ARG A 37 -12.54 10.58 -11.29
N ASN A 38 -11.79 10.64 -12.39
CA ASN A 38 -10.37 11.01 -12.32
C ASN A 38 -10.23 12.43 -11.75
N GLY A 39 -9.24 12.64 -10.90
CA GLY A 39 -9.03 13.92 -10.21
C GLY A 39 -9.81 14.14 -8.92
N VAL A 40 -10.74 13.25 -8.52
CA VAL A 40 -11.55 13.43 -7.29
C VAL A 40 -10.79 13.15 -5.98
N GLY A 41 -9.49 12.85 -6.04
CA GLY A 41 -8.67 12.62 -4.84
C GLY A 41 -8.55 11.17 -4.37
N LYS A 42 -9.00 10.17 -5.15
CA LYS A 42 -8.84 8.73 -4.81
C LYS A 42 -7.38 8.37 -4.51
N SER A 43 -6.48 8.62 -5.46
CA SER A 43 -5.05 8.32 -5.31
C SER A 43 -4.40 9.19 -4.23
N SER A 44 -4.86 10.44 -4.05
CA SER A 44 -4.39 11.31 -2.97
C SER A 44 -4.78 10.78 -1.60
N THR A 45 -5.97 10.20 -1.46
CA THR A 45 -6.40 9.53 -0.22
C THR A 45 -5.49 8.35 0.10
N LEU A 46 -5.20 7.50 -0.89
CA LEU A 46 -4.28 6.37 -0.70
C LEU A 46 -2.85 6.85 -0.34
N ARG A 47 -2.33 7.88 -1.01
CA ARG A 47 -1.02 8.48 -0.69
C ARG A 47 -0.97 9.11 0.71
N ALA A 48 -2.08 9.64 1.20
CA ALA A 48 -2.18 10.16 2.57
C ALA A 48 -2.12 9.03 3.61
N VAL A 49 -2.84 7.93 3.36
CA VAL A 49 -2.84 6.73 4.24
C VAL A 49 -1.46 6.08 4.28
N THR A 50 -0.72 6.08 3.19
CA THR A 50 0.61 5.47 3.13
C THR A 50 1.71 6.39 3.64
N GLY A 51 1.42 7.67 3.88
CA GLY A 51 2.42 8.66 4.32
C GLY A 51 3.35 9.12 3.21
N ILE A 52 3.05 8.82 1.94
CA ILE A 52 3.75 9.38 0.77
C ILE A 52 3.52 10.90 0.71
N ASN A 53 2.31 11.34 1.04
CA ASN A 53 1.98 12.74 1.21
C ASN A 53 1.42 12.97 2.62
N ASN A 54 1.89 14.02 3.28
CA ASN A 54 1.38 14.40 4.58
C ASN A 54 0.04 15.13 4.43
N VAL A 55 -0.90 14.85 5.35
CA VAL A 55 -2.12 15.64 5.50
C VAL A 55 -1.80 16.98 6.17
N SER A 56 -2.52 18.02 5.77
CA SER A 56 -2.40 19.36 6.36
C SER A 56 -3.35 19.56 7.55
N ALA A 57 -4.45 18.82 7.60
CA ALA A 57 -5.40 18.81 8.71
C ALA A 57 -6.06 17.43 8.84
N GLY A 58 -6.75 17.21 9.96
CA GLY A 58 -7.38 15.94 10.31
C GLY A 58 -6.38 14.88 10.78
N GLU A 59 -6.85 13.65 10.89
CA GLU A 59 -6.02 12.53 11.36
C GLU A 59 -6.33 11.22 10.64
N ILE A 60 -5.33 10.34 10.63
CA ILE A 60 -5.43 8.96 10.13
C ILE A 60 -5.04 8.05 11.29
N VAL A 61 -5.92 7.15 11.65
CA VAL A 61 -5.77 6.19 12.75
C VAL A 61 -5.75 4.79 12.17
N PHE A 62 -4.79 3.98 12.59
CA PHE A 62 -4.68 2.58 12.22
C PHE A 62 -4.40 1.75 13.47
N ASP A 63 -5.28 0.80 13.75
CA ASP A 63 -5.19 -0.08 14.94
C ASP A 63 -5.04 0.69 16.27
N ASN A 64 -5.85 1.75 16.45
CA ASN A 64 -5.79 2.68 17.58
C ASN A 64 -4.52 3.54 17.67
N GLU A 65 -3.60 3.45 16.70
CA GLU A 65 -2.43 4.33 16.60
C GLU A 65 -2.69 5.48 15.62
N VAL A 66 -2.50 6.72 16.08
CA VAL A 66 -2.55 7.90 15.21
C VAL A 66 -1.27 7.97 14.39
N LEU A 67 -1.38 7.85 13.06
CA LEU A 67 -0.23 7.73 12.17
C LEU A 67 0.56 9.05 11.97
N ARG A 68 0.04 10.19 12.45
CA ARG A 68 0.66 11.54 12.38
C ARG A 68 1.45 11.75 11.07
N LYS A 69 2.70 12.22 11.16
CA LYS A 69 3.67 12.35 10.05
C LYS A 69 4.59 11.12 9.93
N ALA A 70 4.13 9.94 10.37
CA ALA A 70 4.93 8.72 10.27
C ALA A 70 5.23 8.41 8.79
N PRO A 71 6.50 8.18 8.44
CA PRO A 71 6.90 7.89 7.06
C PRO A 71 6.43 6.50 6.61
N PRO A 72 6.39 6.23 5.29
CA PRO A 72 5.86 4.97 4.73
C PRO A 72 6.47 3.71 5.32
N TYR A 73 7.79 3.67 5.55
CA TYR A 73 8.46 2.49 6.11
C TYR A 73 7.98 2.14 7.53
N ARG A 74 7.57 3.14 8.33
CA ARG A 74 7.04 2.93 9.68
C ARG A 74 5.62 2.38 9.60
N ARG A 75 4.80 2.94 8.71
CA ARG A 75 3.44 2.48 8.44
C ARG A 75 3.41 1.04 7.91
N ALA A 76 4.34 0.69 7.02
CA ALA A 76 4.49 -0.67 6.52
C ALA A 76 4.77 -1.69 7.64
N ARG A 77 5.59 -1.33 8.64
CA ARG A 77 5.85 -2.18 9.82
C ARG A 77 4.63 -2.37 10.73
N LEU A 78 3.64 -1.49 10.66
CA LEU A 78 2.35 -1.67 11.35
C LEU A 78 1.43 -2.65 10.60
N GLY A 79 1.75 -3.01 9.35
CA GLY A 79 0.94 -3.90 8.51
C GLY A 79 0.20 -3.18 7.37
N LEU A 80 0.49 -1.90 7.11
CA LEU A 80 -0.07 -1.19 5.95
C LEU A 80 0.70 -1.54 4.67
N GLY A 81 0.07 -2.30 3.78
CA GLY A 81 0.55 -2.54 2.42
C GLY A 81 0.01 -1.51 1.42
N TYR A 82 0.81 -1.17 0.41
CA TYR A 82 0.38 -0.30 -0.69
C TYR A 82 0.82 -0.86 -2.02
N VAL A 83 -0.13 -0.94 -2.95
CA VAL A 83 0.11 -1.32 -4.34
C VAL A 83 -0.30 -0.13 -5.21
N PRO A 84 0.66 0.63 -5.75
CA PRO A 84 0.37 1.79 -6.60
C PRO A 84 -0.26 1.36 -7.93
N GLN A 85 -0.92 2.31 -8.59
CA GLN A 85 -1.41 2.11 -9.94
C GLN A 85 -0.22 2.00 -10.91
N GLY A 86 -0.05 0.83 -11.54
CA GLY A 86 1.02 0.57 -12.50
C GLY A 86 1.83 -0.69 -12.16
N ARG A 87 2.98 -0.86 -12.81
CA ARG A 87 3.90 -1.97 -12.59
C ARG A 87 5.19 -1.46 -11.94
N GLU A 88 5.12 -1.08 -10.67
CA GLU A 88 6.30 -0.72 -9.87
C GLU A 88 7.01 -1.98 -9.34
N ILE A 89 7.38 -2.88 -10.26
CA ILE A 89 8.22 -4.04 -9.99
C ILE A 89 9.66 -3.73 -10.39
N PHE A 90 10.64 -4.44 -9.82
CA PHE A 90 12.03 -4.34 -10.24
C PHE A 90 12.22 -5.14 -11.54
N PRO A 91 12.33 -4.50 -12.71
CA PRO A 91 12.23 -5.18 -14.00
C PRO A 91 13.43 -6.08 -14.29
N LEU A 92 14.57 -5.77 -13.69
CA LEU A 92 15.82 -6.52 -13.82
C LEU A 92 15.86 -7.77 -12.94
N LEU A 93 15.02 -7.81 -11.90
CA LEU A 93 14.90 -8.95 -11.00
C LEU A 93 13.93 -9.98 -11.58
N THR A 94 14.17 -11.24 -11.27
CA THR A 94 13.23 -12.35 -11.50
C THR A 94 11.96 -12.16 -10.65
N VAL A 95 10.89 -12.89 -10.99
CA VAL A 95 9.67 -12.92 -10.18
C VAL A 95 10.00 -13.37 -8.76
N LYS A 96 10.87 -14.38 -8.60
CA LYS A 96 11.33 -14.85 -7.30
C LYS A 96 12.00 -13.73 -6.48
N GLU A 97 12.98 -13.06 -7.07
CA GLU A 97 13.72 -11.99 -6.41
C GLU A 97 12.82 -10.80 -6.06
N ASN A 98 11.87 -10.44 -6.93
CA ASN A 98 10.86 -9.42 -6.63
C ASN A 98 10.04 -9.80 -5.39
N LEU A 99 9.55 -11.05 -5.30
CA LEU A 99 8.82 -11.51 -4.13
C LEU A 99 9.69 -11.46 -2.86
N GLU A 100 10.94 -11.91 -2.95
CA GLU A 100 11.90 -11.88 -1.84
C GLU A 100 12.16 -10.45 -1.30
N THR A 101 12.13 -9.42 -2.17
CA THR A 101 12.28 -8.03 -1.72
C THR A 101 11.23 -7.61 -0.69
N GLY A 102 10.00 -8.13 -0.79
CA GLY A 102 8.92 -7.87 0.16
C GLY A 102 9.19 -8.42 1.56
N TYR A 103 10.02 -9.46 1.68
CA TYR A 103 10.39 -10.11 2.94
C TYR A 103 11.74 -9.64 3.49
N ALA A 104 12.50 -8.86 2.73
CA ALA A 104 13.86 -8.44 3.10
C ALA A 104 13.92 -7.70 4.47
N GLY A 105 12.83 -7.01 4.83
CA GLY A 105 12.68 -6.28 6.09
C GLY A 105 12.31 -7.13 7.32
N LEU A 106 12.03 -8.43 7.15
CA LEU A 106 11.64 -9.32 8.25
C LEU A 106 12.86 -9.95 8.95
N LYS A 107 12.63 -10.61 10.10
CA LYS A 107 13.67 -11.39 10.79
C LYS A 107 14.03 -12.61 9.94
N ARG A 108 15.27 -13.12 10.07
CA ARG A 108 15.78 -14.27 9.31
C ARG A 108 14.80 -15.46 9.17
N PRO A 109 14.09 -15.94 10.22
CA PRO A 109 13.15 -17.06 10.05
C PRO A 109 11.98 -16.76 9.09
N ASP A 110 11.63 -15.49 8.93
CA ASP A 110 10.49 -15.03 8.12
C ASP A 110 10.93 -14.50 6.73
N LYS A 111 12.22 -14.56 6.39
CA LYS A 111 12.78 -14.09 5.11
C LYS A 111 12.59 -15.09 3.96
N SER A 112 11.43 -15.75 3.90
CA SER A 112 11.11 -16.69 2.84
C SER A 112 9.69 -16.49 2.35
N ILE A 113 9.47 -16.73 1.05
CA ILE A 113 8.14 -16.69 0.45
C ILE A 113 7.30 -17.84 1.02
N PRO A 114 6.19 -17.57 1.73
CA PRO A 114 5.36 -18.61 2.29
C PRO A 114 4.75 -19.51 1.20
N PRO A 115 4.65 -20.84 1.42
CA PRO A 115 4.11 -21.77 0.42
C PRO A 115 2.71 -21.41 -0.08
N PHE A 116 1.85 -20.89 0.80
CA PHE A 116 0.46 -20.53 0.47
C PHE A 116 0.35 -19.46 -0.63
N ILE A 117 1.38 -18.63 -0.83
CA ILE A 117 1.41 -17.64 -1.92
C ILE A 117 1.26 -18.33 -3.28
N PHE A 118 1.84 -19.52 -3.42
CA PHE A 118 1.73 -20.32 -4.65
C PHE A 118 0.40 -21.08 -4.77
N ASP A 119 -0.39 -21.12 -3.71
CA ASP A 119 -1.75 -21.68 -3.74
C ASP A 119 -2.75 -20.58 -4.10
N LEU A 120 -2.54 -19.36 -3.60
CA LEU A 120 -3.30 -18.17 -3.99
C LEU A 120 -3.03 -17.75 -5.44
N PHE A 121 -1.76 -17.87 -5.88
CA PHE A 121 -1.33 -17.48 -7.23
C PHE A 121 -0.54 -18.62 -7.91
N PRO A 122 -1.21 -19.69 -8.37
CA PRO A 122 -0.55 -20.86 -8.96
C PRO A 122 0.38 -20.54 -10.13
N VAL A 123 0.04 -19.49 -10.90
CA VAL A 123 0.83 -19.01 -12.03
C VAL A 123 2.27 -18.64 -11.65
N LEU A 124 2.53 -18.24 -10.40
CA LEU A 124 3.88 -17.88 -9.96
C LEU A 124 4.84 -19.08 -10.06
N ARG A 125 4.37 -20.31 -9.86
CA ARG A 125 5.19 -21.54 -9.91
C ARG A 125 5.92 -21.70 -11.24
N THR A 126 5.30 -21.28 -12.35
CA THR A 126 5.88 -21.40 -13.71
C THR A 126 6.63 -20.13 -14.14
N MET A 127 6.61 -19.07 -13.32
CA MET A 127 7.15 -17.76 -13.67
C MET A 127 8.33 -17.33 -12.80
N LEU A 128 8.67 -18.07 -11.74
CA LEU A 128 9.72 -17.68 -10.76
C LEU A 128 11.04 -17.23 -11.39
N GLY A 129 11.51 -17.90 -12.45
CA GLY A 129 12.74 -17.57 -13.16
C GLY A 129 12.63 -16.48 -14.23
N ARG A 130 11.41 -16.00 -14.54
CA ARG A 130 11.20 -14.94 -15.54
C ARG A 130 11.58 -13.59 -14.94
N ARG A 131 12.23 -12.74 -15.72
CA ARG A 131 12.47 -11.33 -15.33
C ARG A 131 11.16 -10.55 -15.29
N GLY A 132 11.00 -9.68 -14.31
CA GLY A 132 9.80 -8.85 -14.13
C GLY A 132 9.48 -8.00 -15.36
N GLY A 133 10.51 -7.48 -16.03
CA GLY A 133 10.35 -6.70 -17.26
C GLY A 133 9.95 -7.50 -18.51
N ARG A 134 9.97 -8.84 -18.46
CA ARG A 134 9.57 -9.73 -19.58
C ARG A 134 8.25 -10.46 -19.32
N ALA A 135 7.57 -10.17 -18.21
CA ALA A 135 6.27 -10.73 -17.95
C ALA A 135 5.22 -9.98 -18.79
N TRP A 136 4.66 -10.67 -19.79
CA TRP A 136 3.52 -10.26 -20.63
C TRP A 136 3.86 -9.39 -21.85
N SER A 137 4.59 -9.99 -22.81
CA SER A 137 4.34 -9.81 -24.25
C SER A 137 3.61 -11.05 -24.77
#